data_AF-A0A2J6SXU6-F1
#
_entry.id   AF-A0A2J6SXU6-F1
#
_cell.length_a   1.000
_cell.length_b   1.000
_cell.length_c   1.000
_cell.angle_alpha   90.00
_cell.angle_beta   90.00
_cell.angle_gamma   90.00
#
_symmetry.space_group_name_H-M   'P 1'
#
loop_
_entity.id
_entity.type
_entity.pdbx_description
1 polymer ?
#
loop_
_entity_poly.entity_id
_entity_poly.type
_entity_poly.pdbx_seq_one_letter_code
_entity_poly.pdbx_strand_id
1 'polypeptide(L)' 'MRLLQSNDGGEFSLTKDLYDNIPRYTILSHTWGADTEEVSFRDLINGTGKDKAGYNKIRFCGE' A
#
# COMPACT_ATOMS: atom_id res chain seq x y z
N MET A 1 8.80 -2.78 11.41
CA MET A 1 8.35 -3.07 10.02
C MET A 1 7.03 -2.36 9.78
N ARG A 2 6.99 -1.59 8.69
CA ARG A 2 5.83 -0.98 8.02
C ARG A 2 4.97 -1.95 7.23
N LEU A 3 3.72 -2.24 7.58
CA LEU A 3 2.80 -2.91 6.65
C LEU A 3 1.76 -1.93 6.09
N LEU A 4 1.25 -2.22 4.91
CA LEU A 4 0.10 -1.54 4.32
C LEU A 4 -1.18 -2.24 4.77
N GLN A 5 -2.14 -1.48 5.30
CA GLN A 5 -3.42 -1.97 5.77
C GLN A 5 -4.55 -1.33 4.96
N SER A 6 -5.46 -2.15 4.43
CA SER A 6 -6.73 -1.69 3.87
C SER A 6 -7.78 -1.54 4.98
N ASN A 7 -8.59 -0.49 4.92
CA ASN A 7 -9.77 -0.34 5.77
C ASN A 7 -11.05 -0.79 5.04
N ASP A 8 -12.19 -0.85 5.73
CA ASP A 8 -13.49 -1.25 5.15
C ASP A 8 -13.97 -0.30 4.03
N GLY A 9 -13.41 0.92 3.94
CA GLY A 9 -13.65 1.87 2.85
C GLY A 9 -12.78 1.63 1.61
N GLY A 10 -11.90 0.62 1.64
CA GLY A 10 -10.93 0.34 0.58
C GLY A 10 -9.86 1.42 0.44
N GLU A 11 -9.61 2.18 1.50
CA GLU A 11 -8.46 3.09 1.59
C GLU A 11 -7.30 2.43 2.33
N PHE A 12 -6.09 2.81 1.95
CA PHE A 12 -4.87 2.30 2.57
C PHE A 12 -4.30 3.23 3.63
N SER A 13 -3.76 2.63 4.67
CA SER A 13 -3.00 3.27 5.74
C SER A 13 -1.79 2.43 6.10
N LEU A 14 -0.79 3.05 6.72
CA LEU A 14 0.38 2.33 7.23
C LEU A 14 0.11 1.88 8.66
N THR A 15 0.47 0.64 8.98
CA THR A 15 0.48 0.19 10.37
C THR A 15 1.51 0.96 11.19
N LYS A 16 1.39 0.90 12.52
CA LYS A 16 2.51 1.21 13.42
C LYS A 16 3.73 0.33 13.09
N ASP A 17 4.89 0.71 13.59
CA ASP A 17 6.08 -0.13 13.48
C ASP A 17 5.86 -1.46 14.22
N LEU A 18 5.92 -2.55 13.45
CA LEU A 18 5.79 -3.92 13.95
C LEU A 18 7.17 -4.52 14.20
N TYR A 19 7.41 -4.94 15.44
CA TYR A 19 8.63 -5.64 15.85
C TYR A 19 8.30 -7.07 16.33
N ASP A 20 7.16 -7.23 17.00
CA ASP A 20 6.62 -8.50 17.47
C ASP A 20 5.16 -8.67 17.02
N ASN A 21 4.64 -9.90 17.05
CA ASN A 21 3.25 -10.23 16.66
C ASN A 21 2.89 -9.74 15.24
N ILE A 22 3.76 -10.02 14.28
CA ILE A 22 3.56 -9.64 12.88
C ILE A 22 2.36 -10.44 12.34
N PRO A 23 1.29 -9.78 11.85
CA PRO A 23 0.12 -10.46 11.29
C PRO A 23 0.50 -11.15 9.98
N ARG A 24 -0.35 -12.04 9.47
CA ARG A 24 -0.15 -12.59 8.11
C ARG A 24 -0.21 -11.46 7.10
N TYR A 25 0.76 -11.46 6.17
CA TYR A 25 0.88 -10.45 5.12
C TYR A 25 1.31 -11.11 3.81
N THR A 26 1.11 -10.39 2.72
CA THR A 26 1.64 -10.76 1.40
C THR A 26 2.64 -9.70 0.93
N ILE A 27 3.57 -10.07 0.05
CA ILE A 27 4.52 -9.15 -0.56
C ILE A 27 4.18 -9.01 -2.03
N LEU A 28 3.96 -7.77 -2.48
CA LEU A 28 3.78 -7.43 -3.89
C LEU A 28 5.14 -7.01 -4.46
N SER A 29 5.84 -7.91 -5.14
CA SER A 29 7.24 -7.71 -5.55
C SER A 29 7.44 -7.19 -6.97
N HIS A 30 6.36 -6.97 -7.75
CA HIS A 30 6.48 -6.53 -9.14
C HIS A 30 6.18 -5.04 -9.27
N THR A 31 7.08 -4.31 -9.95
CA THR A 31 6.85 -2.95 -10.43
C THR A 31 5.96 -3.01 -11.67
N TRP A 32 4.84 -2.30 -11.66
CA TRP A 32 3.89 -2.28 -12.77
C TRP A 32 3.75 -0.84 -13.27
N GLY A 33 4.48 -0.56 -14.34
CA GLY A 33 4.45 0.74 -14.99
C GLY A 33 5.69 1.59 -14.68
N ALA A 34 5.57 2.87 -14.96
CA ALA A 34 6.61 3.85 -14.70
C ALA A 34 6.64 4.25 -13.21
N ASP A 35 7.78 4.74 -12.73
CA ASP A 35 7.95 5.20 -11.33
C ASP A 35 6.90 6.24 -10.91
N THR A 36 6.41 7.04 -11.85
CA THR A 36 5.37 8.05 -11.62
C THR A 36 3.99 7.45 -11.34
N GLU A 37 3.74 6.23 -11.81
CA GLU A 37 2.49 5.48 -11.65
C GLU A 37 2.48 4.63 -10.37
N GLU A 38 3.64 4.42 -9.76
CA GLU A 38 3.78 3.67 -8.51
C GLU A 38 3.44 4.53 -7.30
N VAL A 39 2.78 3.92 -6.32
CA VAL A 39 2.47 4.58 -5.04
C VAL A 39 3.70 4.51 -4.15
N SER A 40 4.25 5.67 -3.80
CA SER A 40 5.40 5.75 -2.90
C SER A 40 4.97 5.72 -1.44
N PHE A 41 5.92 5.42 -0.55
CA PHE A 41 5.70 5.55 0.90
C PHE A 41 5.25 6.97 1.29
N ARG A 42 5.78 8.01 0.62
CA ARG A 42 5.44 9.41 0.89
C ARG A 42 4.02 9.74 0.44
N ASP A 43 3.55 9.12 -0.64
CA ASP A 43 2.16 9.25 -1.09
C ASP A 43 1.20 8.75 -0.02
N LEU A 44 1.48 7.58 0.56
CA LEU A 44 0.68 7.00 1.64
C LEU A 44 0.66 7.88 2.90
N ILE A 45 1.81 8.43 3.30
CA ILE A 45 1.91 9.32 4.47
C ILE A 45 1.12 10.62 4.26
N ASN A 46 1.18 11.19 3.05
CA ASN A 46 0.52 12.45 2.73
C ASN A 46 -0.95 12.28 2.30
N GLY A 47 -1.42 11.04 2.15
CA GLY A 47 -2.74 10.74 1.58
C GLY A 47 -2.87 11.12 0.10
N THR A 48 -1.75 11.26 -0.61
CA THR A 48 -1.68 11.54 -2.05
C THR A 48 -1.55 10.26 -2.86
N GLY A 49 -1.64 10.32 -4.19
CA GLY A 49 -1.39 9.17 -5.06
C GLY A 49 -2.56 8.19 -5.20
N LYS A 50 -3.76 8.53 -4.71
CA LYS A 50 -5.00 7.76 -4.98
C LYS A 50 -5.37 7.75 -6.47
N ASP A 51 -4.92 8.78 -7.20
CA ASP A 51 -5.06 8.94 -8.64
C ASP A 51 -4.07 8.10 -9.46
N LYS A 52 -3.04 7.52 -8.82
CA LYS A 52 -2.04 6.70 -9.50
C LYS A 52 -2.57 5.31 -9.83
N ALA A 53 -2.15 4.78 -10.98
CA ALA A 53 -2.51 3.42 -11.40
C ALA A 53 -2.09 2.35 -10.37
N GLY A 54 -0.93 2.54 -9.71
CA GLY A 54 -0.46 1.65 -8.65
C GLY A 54 -1.41 1.54 -7.46
N TYR A 55 -2.21 2.58 -7.15
CA TYR A 55 -3.17 2.53 -6.05
C TYR A 55 -4.29 1.54 -6.32
N ASN A 56 -4.85 1.59 -7.54
CA ASN A 56 -5.90 0.66 -7.98
C ASN A 56 -5.38 -0.78 -8.05
N LYS A 57 -4.12 -0.97 -8.41
CA LYS A 57 -3.48 -2.29 -8.40
C LYS A 57 -3.38 -2.86 -6.99
N ILE A 58 -2.92 -2.08 -6.02
CA ILE A 58 -2.85 -2.53 -4.61
C ILE A 58 -4.24 -2.97 -4.13
N ARG A 59 -5.29 -2.23 -4.51
CA ARG A 59 -6.69 -2.59 -4.24
C ARG A 59 -7.07 -3.92 -4.86
N PHE A 60 -6.82 -4.09 -6.16
CA PHE A 60 -7.08 -5.34 -6.86
C PHE A 60 -6.37 -6.55 -6.23
N CYS A 61 -5.13 -6.39 -5.77
CA CYS A 61 -4.39 -7.48 -5.11
C CYS A 61 -4.87 -7.80 -3.69
N GLY A 62 -5.69 -6.94 -3.07
CA GLY A 62 -6.22 -7.11 -1.71
C GLY A 62 -7.64 -7.68 -1.64
N GLU A 63 -8.29 -7.87 -2.80
CA GLU A 63 -9.58 -8.59 -2.95
C GLU A 63 -9.38 -10.12 -2.95
#